data_AF-A0A261KQR5-F1
#
_entry.id   AF-A0A261KQR5-F1
#
_cell.length_a   1.000
_cell.length_b   1.000
_cell.length_c   1.000
_cell.angle_alpha   90.00
_cell.angle_beta   90.00
_cell.angle_gamma   90.00
#
_symmetry.space_group_name_H-M   'P 1'
#
loop_
_entity.id
_entity.type
_entity.pdbx_description
1 polymer ?
#
loop_
_entity_poly.entity_id
_entity_poly.type
_entity_poly.pdbx_seq_one_letter_code
_entity_poly.pdbx_strand_id
1 'polypeptide(L)'
;SQVLPPAGNENLKFNTQNYCAIEKSQNLPPENEKDLIILTQCPTNWNDLRIWFRRAINQQKKLAIAYSQPSIIPPTEIWQKLLGIAKYLSRTGQPVTRYQLLKKLSISDPTLKLGFKSIQYFGFNVKYKDRYFYIIENKTKNQQSESLSQIIGKFLAAVSEEQFRQKYFCEVPLKTIEAIAAQTILEDTNTSIPF
;
A
#
# COMPACT_ATOMS: atom_id res chain seq x y z
N SER A 1 31.17 61.77 -8.06
CA SER A 1 31.62 60.37 -8.06
C SER A 1 30.95 59.68 -6.88
N GLN A 2 29.88 58.88 -6.98
CA GLN A 2 29.74 57.55 -7.64
C GLN A 2 30.97 56.68 -7.39
N VAL A 3 30.87 55.54 -6.69
CA VAL A 3 30.38 54.24 -7.20
C VAL A 3 29.85 53.33 -6.06
N LEU A 4 28.87 52.45 -6.39
CA LEU A 4 28.20 51.38 -5.62
C LEU A 4 28.76 49.97 -6.00
N PRO A 5 28.22 48.83 -5.52
CA PRO A 5 28.57 47.96 -4.37
C PRO A 5 29.38 46.68 -4.79
N PRO A 6 29.38 45.55 -4.04
CA PRO A 6 28.31 44.55 -4.20
C PRO A 6 27.80 43.88 -2.90
N ALA A 7 26.58 43.38 -3.00
CA ALA A 7 25.81 42.64 -2.00
C ALA A 7 26.34 41.21 -1.75
N GLY A 8 26.18 40.74 -0.51
CA GLY A 8 26.59 39.41 -0.06
C GLY A 8 25.64 38.79 0.97
N ASN A 9 24.63 38.08 0.46
CA ASN A 9 24.21 36.72 0.80
C ASN A 9 23.86 36.39 2.27
N GLU A 10 22.59 36.56 2.63
CA GLU A 10 21.96 35.91 3.79
C GLU A 10 21.80 34.40 3.55
N ASN A 11 22.55 33.57 4.27
CA ASN A 11 22.30 32.13 4.35
C ASN A 11 21.48 31.81 5.59
N LEU A 12 20.28 31.27 5.34
CA LEU A 12 19.34 30.76 6.33
C LEU A 12 19.99 29.69 7.21
N LYS A 13 20.01 29.95 8.52
CA LYS A 13 20.26 28.94 9.55
C LYS A 13 19.00 28.10 9.71
N PHE A 14 19.01 26.86 9.20
CA PHE A 14 17.97 25.89 9.52
C PHE A 14 18.22 25.32 10.92
N ASN A 15 17.40 25.76 11.88
CA ASN A 15 17.38 25.23 13.23
C ASN A 15 16.60 23.90 13.25
N THR A 16 17.33 22.79 13.35
CA THR A 16 16.79 21.47 13.66
C THR A 16 16.48 21.38 15.15
N GLN A 17 15.20 21.46 15.50
CA GLN A 17 14.67 20.89 16.75
C GLN A 17 13.16 20.70 16.64
N ASN A 18 12.73 19.44 16.84
CA ASN A 18 11.38 18.99 17.21
C ASN A 18 10.25 19.14 16.17
N TYR A 19 10.01 18.10 15.37
CA TYR A 19 8.66 17.79 14.89
C TYR A 19 8.41 16.27 14.89
N CYS A 20 7.99 15.78 16.05
CA CYS A 20 7.13 14.61 16.17
C CYS A 20 6.00 15.00 17.12
N ALA A 21 5.01 15.71 16.60
CA ALA A 21 3.74 15.95 17.28
C ALA A 21 2.65 16.21 16.22
N ILE A 22 1.66 15.34 16.31
CA ILE A 22 0.32 15.37 15.74
C ILE A 22 -0.25 16.79 15.74
N GLU A 23 -0.55 17.34 14.56
CA GLU A 23 -1.60 18.38 14.43
C GLU A 23 -2.59 17.97 13.36
N LYS A 24 -3.85 17.95 13.81
CA LYS A 24 -5.05 17.66 13.04
C LYS A 24 -5.11 18.56 11.81
N SER A 25 -5.49 17.96 10.69
CA SER A 25 -5.91 18.62 9.47
C SER A 25 -7.08 19.58 9.71
N GLN A 26 -6.81 20.82 10.12
CA GLN A 26 -7.70 21.94 9.91
C GLN A 26 -6.83 23.15 9.57
N ASN A 27 -7.09 23.74 8.40
CA ASN A 27 -6.44 24.92 7.80
C ASN A 27 -5.30 24.64 6.80
N LEU A 28 -5.64 23.97 5.69
CA LEU A 28 -5.01 24.31 4.41
C LEU A 28 -5.94 25.33 3.70
N PRO A 29 -5.46 26.50 3.26
CA PRO A 29 -6.30 27.47 2.56
C PRO A 29 -6.88 26.85 1.27
N PRO A 30 -8.17 27.08 0.95
CA PRO A 30 -8.93 26.33 -0.08
C PRO A 30 -8.54 26.64 -1.54
N GLU A 31 -7.47 27.41 -1.79
CA GLU A 31 -7.03 27.76 -3.15
C GLU A 31 -5.95 26.85 -3.72
N ASN A 32 -5.28 26.03 -2.90
CA ASN A 32 -4.09 25.24 -3.31
C ASN A 32 -4.35 23.74 -3.55
N GLU A 33 -5.58 23.25 -3.38
CA GLU A 33 -5.90 21.81 -3.59
C GLU A 33 -5.76 21.37 -5.07
N LYS A 34 -5.81 22.31 -6.01
CA LYS A 34 -5.75 22.00 -7.45
C LYS A 34 -4.36 21.49 -7.90
N ASP A 35 -3.31 21.79 -7.15
CA ASP A 35 -1.91 21.48 -7.51
C ASP A 35 -1.31 20.30 -6.73
N LEU A 36 -2.15 19.56 -5.99
CA LEU A 36 -1.73 18.45 -5.15
C LEU A 36 -2.26 17.12 -5.66
N ILE A 37 -1.40 16.10 -5.61
CA ILE A 37 -1.80 14.69 -5.68
C ILE A 37 -1.60 14.12 -4.30
N ILE A 38 -2.67 13.55 -3.73
CA ILE A 38 -2.66 13.05 -2.36
C ILE A 38 -2.57 11.52 -2.38
N LEU A 39 -1.50 10.98 -1.79
CA LEU A 39 -1.32 9.56 -1.57
C LEU A 39 -1.87 9.18 -0.19
N THR A 40 -3.07 8.60 -0.16
CA THR A 40 -3.76 8.22 1.09
C THR A 40 -3.61 6.75 1.48
N GLN A 41 -3.10 5.91 0.58
CA GLN A 41 -2.87 4.48 0.83
C GLN A 41 -1.39 4.23 1.10
N CYS A 42 -1.09 3.53 2.20
CA CYS A 42 0.29 3.20 2.55
C CYS A 42 0.86 2.20 1.54
N PRO A 43 2.00 2.49 0.90
CA PRO A 43 2.62 1.58 -0.05
C PRO A 43 3.14 0.31 0.65
N THR A 44 3.29 -0.75 -0.12
CA THR A 44 3.87 -2.02 0.36
C THR A 44 5.26 -2.27 -0.21
N ASN A 45 5.63 -1.51 -1.23
CA ASN A 45 6.94 -1.57 -1.87
C ASN A 45 7.27 -0.21 -2.51
N TRP A 46 8.54 -0.02 -2.87
CA TRP A 46 8.99 1.25 -3.46
C TRP A 46 8.41 1.49 -4.85
N ASN A 47 8.10 0.45 -5.61
CA ASN A 47 7.53 0.62 -6.95
C ASN A 47 6.13 1.24 -6.90
N ASP A 48 5.31 0.89 -5.89
CA ASP A 48 4.03 1.54 -5.63
C ASP A 48 4.21 3.06 -5.50
N LEU A 49 5.22 3.48 -4.74
CA LEU A 49 5.52 4.90 -4.49
C LEU A 49 6.11 5.59 -5.74
N ARG A 50 6.96 4.90 -6.52
CA ARG A 50 7.53 5.43 -7.77
C ARG A 50 6.45 5.78 -8.80
N ILE A 51 5.37 5.02 -8.87
CA ILE A 51 4.22 5.35 -9.72
C ILE A 51 3.64 6.72 -9.35
N TRP A 52 3.55 7.04 -8.05
CA TRP A 52 3.07 8.34 -7.58
C TRP A 52 4.05 9.48 -7.85
N PHE A 53 5.36 9.24 -7.71
CA PHE A 53 6.38 10.23 -8.10
C PHE A 53 6.26 10.58 -9.58
N ARG A 54 6.24 9.58 -10.46
CA ARG A 54 6.08 9.78 -11.91
C ARG A 54 4.81 10.53 -12.23
N ARG A 55 3.69 10.16 -11.59
CA ARG A 55 2.41 10.84 -11.78
C ARG A 55 2.48 12.31 -11.38
N ALA A 56 3.13 12.63 -10.27
CA ALA A 56 3.30 14.01 -9.80
C ALA A 56 4.19 14.83 -10.73
N ILE A 57 5.31 14.27 -11.17
CA ILE A 57 6.22 14.90 -12.11
C ILE A 57 5.53 15.17 -13.45
N ASN A 58 4.89 14.15 -14.03
CA ASN A 58 4.21 14.27 -15.33
C ASN A 58 3.05 15.27 -15.31
N GLN A 59 2.42 15.46 -14.16
CA GLN A 59 1.33 16.43 -13.98
C GLN A 59 1.84 17.80 -13.49
N GLN A 60 3.15 17.95 -13.24
CA GLN A 60 3.75 19.13 -12.64
C GLN A 60 3.09 19.54 -11.30
N LYS A 61 2.68 18.53 -10.52
CA LYS A 61 2.01 18.69 -9.22
C LYS A 61 2.89 18.24 -8.07
N LYS A 62 2.58 18.74 -6.88
CA LYS A 62 3.23 18.28 -5.63
C LYS A 62 2.56 16.99 -5.17
N LEU A 63 3.36 16.03 -4.68
CA LEU A 63 2.86 14.81 -4.05
C LEU A 63 2.78 15.03 -2.53
N ALA A 64 1.57 14.96 -1.97
CA ALA A 64 1.35 14.93 -0.53
C ALA A 64 1.22 13.47 -0.05
N ILE A 65 2.07 13.09 0.90
CA ILE A 65 1.99 11.78 1.56
C ILE A 65 1.06 11.91 2.76
N ALA A 66 -0.09 11.25 2.70
CA ALA A 66 -1.18 11.39 3.67
C ALA A 66 -1.77 10.05 4.11
N TYR A 67 -1.02 8.95 3.96
CA TYR A 67 -1.40 7.67 4.55
C TYR A 67 -1.14 7.68 6.05
N SER A 68 -2.03 7.04 6.81
CA SER A 68 -1.89 6.87 8.25
C SER A 68 -1.21 5.55 8.59
N GLN A 69 -0.76 5.42 9.84
CA GLN A 69 -0.28 4.15 10.38
C GLN A 69 -1.32 3.04 10.12
N PRO A 70 -0.93 1.89 9.52
CA PRO A 70 -1.83 0.76 9.35
C PRO A 70 -2.21 0.17 10.71
N SER A 71 -3.44 -0.33 10.82
CA SER A 71 -3.82 -1.16 11.95
C SER A 71 -3.15 -2.52 11.81
N ILE A 72 -2.24 -2.84 12.73
CA ILE A 72 -1.55 -4.12 12.77
C ILE A 72 -2.48 -5.13 13.44
N ILE A 73 -3.04 -6.04 12.63
CA ILE A 73 -3.94 -7.11 13.08
C ILE A 73 -3.17 -8.42 13.04
N PRO A 74 -3.18 -9.24 14.10
CA PRO A 74 -2.50 -10.54 14.08
C PRO A 74 -2.89 -11.36 12.83
N PRO A 75 -1.92 -11.94 12.10
CA PRO A 75 -2.20 -12.73 10.88
C PRO A 75 -3.21 -13.85 11.09
N THR A 76 -3.21 -14.44 12.29
CA THR A 76 -4.15 -15.48 12.71
C THR A 76 -5.59 -14.97 12.80
N GLU A 77 -5.81 -13.73 13.23
CA GLU A 77 -7.13 -13.10 13.25
C GLU A 77 -7.64 -12.81 11.83
N ILE A 78 -6.76 -12.33 10.95
CA ILE A 78 -7.09 -12.14 9.52
C ILE A 78 -7.45 -13.49 8.89
N TRP A 79 -6.72 -14.55 9.21
CA TRP A 79 -7.03 -15.92 8.78
C TRP A 79 -8.41 -16.37 9.28
N GLN A 80 -8.70 -16.21 10.58
CA GLN A 80 -10.01 -16.55 11.16
C GLN A 80 -11.14 -15.77 10.49
N LYS A 81 -10.92 -14.49 10.21
CA LYS A 81 -11.88 -13.62 9.50
C LYS A 81 -12.13 -14.10 8.08
N LEU A 82 -11.08 -14.44 7.34
CA LEU A 82 -11.20 -15.00 5.98
C LEU A 82 -11.97 -16.32 5.99
N LEU A 83 -11.66 -17.22 6.93
CA LEU A 83 -12.36 -18.49 7.07
C LEU A 83 -13.85 -18.29 7.43
N GLY A 84 -14.16 -17.32 8.29
CA GLY A 84 -15.52 -16.91 8.61
C GLY A 84 -16.29 -16.37 7.40
N ILE A 85 -15.64 -15.53 6.59
CA ILE A 85 -16.20 -15.03 5.33
C ILE A 85 -16.48 -16.19 4.37
N ALA A 86 -15.54 -17.13 4.20
CA ALA A 86 -15.69 -18.28 3.32
C ALA A 86 -16.90 -19.15 3.73
N LYS A 87 -17.03 -19.46 5.03
CA LYS A 87 -18.18 -20.18 5.59
C LYS A 87 -19.50 -19.45 5.33
N TYR A 88 -19.54 -18.14 5.61
CA TYR A 88 -20.74 -17.33 5.42
C TYR A 88 -21.19 -17.30 3.95
N LEU A 89 -20.28 -17.03 3.03
CA LEU A 89 -20.59 -16.96 1.59
C LEU A 89 -21.00 -18.33 1.04
N SER A 90 -20.32 -19.40 1.47
CA SER A 90 -20.72 -20.76 1.10
C SER A 90 -22.11 -21.15 1.60
N ARG A 91 -22.48 -20.73 2.81
CA ARG A 91 -23.81 -21.01 3.37
C ARG A 91 -24.91 -20.20 2.70
N THR A 92 -24.63 -18.95 2.35
CA THR A 92 -25.64 -18.00 1.84
C THR A 92 -25.73 -17.94 0.32
N GLY A 93 -24.72 -18.45 -0.40
CA GLY A 93 -24.60 -18.32 -1.85
C GLY A 93 -24.36 -16.89 -2.33
N GLN A 94 -24.14 -15.94 -1.42
CA GLN A 94 -23.97 -14.54 -1.77
C GLN A 94 -22.62 -14.31 -2.47
N PRO A 95 -22.59 -13.52 -3.55
CA PRO A 95 -21.33 -13.11 -4.17
C PRO A 95 -20.63 -12.03 -3.34
N VAL A 96 -19.31 -11.91 -3.49
CA VAL A 96 -18.53 -10.83 -2.89
C VAL A 96 -17.58 -10.20 -3.91
N THR A 97 -17.44 -8.87 -3.88
CA THR A 97 -16.47 -8.20 -4.76
C THR A 97 -15.05 -8.27 -4.20
N ARG A 98 -14.07 -8.14 -5.08
CA ARG A 98 -12.66 -7.96 -4.72
C ARG A 98 -12.47 -6.83 -3.70
N TYR A 99 -13.02 -5.65 -3.98
CA TYR A 99 -12.91 -4.48 -3.10
C TYR A 99 -13.46 -4.76 -1.69
N GLN A 100 -14.61 -5.42 -1.58
CA GLN A 100 -15.20 -5.77 -0.28
C GLN A 100 -14.31 -6.72 0.52
N LEU A 101 -13.69 -7.72 -0.13
CA LEU A 101 -12.76 -8.63 0.54
C LEU A 101 -11.51 -7.91 1.03
N LEU A 102 -10.84 -7.15 0.16
CA LEU A 102 -9.64 -6.40 0.51
C LEU A 102 -9.92 -5.41 1.63
N LYS A 103 -11.03 -4.67 1.55
CA LYS A 103 -11.44 -3.71 2.60
C LYS A 103 -11.78 -4.39 3.92
N LYS A 104 -12.47 -5.53 3.90
CA LYS A 104 -12.82 -6.26 5.13
C LYS A 104 -11.59 -6.89 5.77
N LEU A 105 -10.63 -7.37 4.99
CA LEU A 105 -9.46 -8.08 5.49
C LEU A 105 -8.27 -7.14 5.73
N SER A 106 -8.29 -5.93 5.18
CA SER A 106 -7.19 -4.97 5.20
C SER A 106 -5.88 -5.57 4.67
N ILE A 107 -5.97 -6.29 3.55
CA ILE A 107 -4.83 -6.94 2.87
C ILE A 107 -4.81 -6.58 1.38
N SER A 108 -3.65 -6.77 0.76
CA SER A 108 -3.45 -6.64 -0.68
C SER A 108 -3.92 -7.86 -1.46
N ASP A 109 -3.97 -7.70 -2.78
CA ASP A 109 -4.37 -8.75 -3.70
C ASP A 109 -3.45 -9.98 -3.77
N PRO A 110 -2.11 -9.84 -3.80
CA PRO A 110 -1.21 -10.98 -3.67
C PRO A 110 -1.52 -11.81 -2.42
N THR A 111 -1.75 -11.14 -1.29
CA THR A 111 -2.06 -11.79 -0.01
C THR A 111 -3.43 -12.46 -0.05
N LEU A 112 -4.44 -11.82 -0.66
CA LEU A 112 -5.76 -12.43 -0.86
C LEU A 112 -5.69 -13.71 -1.72
N LYS A 113 -4.85 -13.75 -2.75
CA LYS A 113 -4.66 -14.96 -3.57
C LYS A 113 -4.11 -16.13 -2.74
N LEU A 114 -3.18 -15.86 -1.83
CA LEU A 114 -2.69 -16.88 -0.89
C LEU A 114 -3.80 -17.33 0.04
N GLY A 115 -4.61 -16.40 0.55
CA GLY A 115 -5.77 -16.72 1.38
C GLY A 115 -6.79 -17.62 0.66
N PHE A 116 -7.06 -17.37 -0.63
CA PHE A 116 -7.90 -18.24 -1.45
C PHE A 116 -7.33 -19.65 -1.58
N LYS A 117 -6.02 -19.80 -1.79
CA LYS A 117 -5.37 -21.13 -1.80
C LYS A 117 -5.54 -21.83 -0.45
N SER A 118 -5.38 -21.10 0.66
CA SER A 118 -5.56 -21.66 2.00
C SER A 118 -6.99 -22.16 2.21
N ILE A 119 -8.03 -21.38 1.91
CA ILE A 119 -9.41 -21.87 2.07
C ILE A 119 -9.77 -22.97 1.07
N GLN A 120 -9.15 -23.01 -0.11
CA GLN A 120 -9.35 -24.10 -1.05
C GLN A 120 -8.90 -25.45 -0.48
N TYR A 121 -7.81 -25.45 0.28
CA TYR A 121 -7.34 -26.64 1.00
C TYR A 121 -8.32 -27.05 2.11
N PHE A 122 -9.05 -26.11 2.72
CA PHE A 122 -10.12 -26.40 3.70
C PHE A 122 -11.44 -26.87 3.07
N GLY A 123 -11.44 -27.23 1.79
CA GLY A 123 -12.64 -27.72 1.13
C GLY A 123 -13.59 -26.61 0.70
N PHE A 124 -13.08 -25.42 0.38
CA PHE A 124 -13.84 -24.43 -0.37
C PHE A 124 -13.39 -24.40 -1.84
N ASN A 125 -14.25 -23.92 -2.72
CA ASN A 125 -13.90 -23.59 -4.08
C ASN A 125 -14.24 -22.12 -4.32
N VAL A 126 -13.32 -21.39 -4.95
CA VAL A 126 -13.45 -19.96 -5.23
C VAL A 126 -13.55 -19.80 -6.74
N LYS A 127 -14.71 -19.35 -7.22
CA LYS A 127 -14.95 -19.04 -8.63
C LYS A 127 -15.05 -17.53 -8.81
N TYR A 128 -14.48 -17.02 -9.90
CA TYR A 128 -14.60 -15.61 -10.27
C TYR A 128 -15.47 -15.49 -11.52
N LYS A 129 -16.56 -14.72 -11.43
CA LYS A 129 -17.49 -14.48 -12.54
C LYS A 129 -18.12 -13.09 -12.38
N ASP A 130 -18.25 -12.35 -13.48
CA ASP A 130 -18.95 -11.05 -13.52
C ASP A 130 -18.44 -10.02 -12.48
N ARG A 131 -17.13 -10.04 -12.20
CA ARG A 131 -16.44 -9.22 -11.17
C ARG A 131 -16.69 -9.62 -9.71
N TYR A 132 -17.38 -10.74 -9.48
CA TYR A 132 -17.65 -11.28 -8.17
C TYR A 132 -16.91 -12.60 -7.93
N PHE A 133 -16.59 -12.85 -6.65
CA PHE A 133 -16.17 -14.14 -6.16
C PHE A 133 -17.37 -14.89 -5.59
N TYR A 134 -17.46 -16.16 -5.96
CA TYR A 134 -18.40 -17.14 -5.42
C TYR A 134 -17.60 -18.18 -4.66
N ILE A 135 -17.91 -18.37 -3.38
CA ILE A 135 -17.28 -19.38 -2.54
C ILE A 135 -18.30 -20.47 -2.27
N ILE A 136 -17.95 -21.72 -2.57
CA ILE A 136 -18.83 -22.88 -2.45
C ILE A 136 -18.05 -23.98 -1.74
N GLU A 137 -18.68 -24.70 -0.82
CA GLU A 137 -18.09 -25.87 -0.18
C GLU A 137 -17.85 -26.98 -1.22
N ASN A 138 -16.62 -27.49 -1.22
CA ASN A 138 -16.18 -28.60 -2.02
C ASN A 138 -16.08 -29.85 -1.14
N LYS A 139 -16.97 -30.81 -1.39
CA LYS A 139 -17.00 -32.09 -0.67
C LYS A 139 -15.88 -33.05 -1.06
N THR A 140 -15.12 -32.74 -2.11
CA THR A 140 -13.99 -33.57 -2.55
C THR A 140 -12.69 -33.07 -1.92
N LYS A 141 -12.02 -33.95 -1.17
CA LYS A 141 -10.66 -33.69 -0.67
C LYS A 141 -9.71 -33.66 -1.86
N ASN A 142 -9.15 -32.49 -2.16
CA ASN A 142 -8.07 -32.40 -3.12
C ASN A 142 -6.83 -33.09 -2.55
N GLN A 143 -6.30 -34.07 -3.29
CA GLN A 143 -4.99 -34.67 -3.02
C GLN A 143 -3.91 -33.65 -3.41
N GLN A 144 -3.62 -32.69 -2.53
CA GLN A 144 -2.50 -31.76 -2.70
C GLN A 144 -1.29 -32.26 -1.93
N SER A 145 -0.11 -32.15 -2.56
CA SER A 145 1.17 -32.60 -2.02
C SER A 145 1.73 -31.70 -0.90
N GLU A 146 1.29 -30.44 -0.85
CA GLU A 146 1.68 -29.51 0.22
C GLU A 146 0.87 -29.77 1.49
N SER A 147 1.53 -29.69 2.65
CA SER A 147 0.83 -29.87 3.92
C SER A 147 -0.06 -28.66 4.24
N LEU A 148 -1.13 -28.90 5.00
CA LEU A 148 -2.01 -27.85 5.52
C LEU A 148 -1.22 -26.73 6.21
N SER A 149 -0.22 -27.10 7.03
CA SER A 149 0.61 -26.17 7.78
C SER A 149 1.44 -25.27 6.87
N GLN A 150 1.94 -25.78 5.75
CA GLN A 150 2.70 -24.99 4.78
C GLN A 150 1.83 -23.96 4.07
N ILE A 151 0.62 -24.34 3.63
CA ILE A 151 -0.26 -23.43 2.89
C ILE A 151 -0.79 -22.31 3.79
N ILE A 152 -1.22 -22.64 5.01
CA ILE A 152 -1.61 -21.62 5.99
C ILE A 152 -0.40 -20.75 6.35
N GLY A 153 0.77 -21.38 6.58
CA GLY A 153 2.01 -20.68 6.90
C GLY A 153 2.39 -19.63 5.86
N LYS A 154 2.27 -19.95 4.56
CA LYS A 154 2.50 -19.00 3.46
C LYS A 154 1.56 -17.79 3.52
N PHE A 155 0.27 -18.01 3.81
CA PHE A 155 -0.68 -16.91 3.96
C PHE A 155 -0.37 -16.04 5.17
N LEU A 156 -0.14 -16.66 6.34
CA LEU A 156 0.20 -15.93 7.56
C LEU A 156 1.49 -15.13 7.40
N ALA A 157 2.52 -15.72 6.79
CA ALA A 157 3.78 -15.04 6.50
C ALA A 157 3.59 -13.84 5.56
N ALA A 158 2.77 -13.98 4.52
CA ALA A 158 2.48 -12.88 3.59
C ALA A 158 1.74 -11.72 4.27
N VAL A 159 0.77 -12.03 5.15
CA VAL A 159 0.08 -11.00 5.96
C VAL A 159 1.07 -10.26 6.87
N SER A 160 1.93 -11.00 7.58
CA SER A 160 2.97 -10.41 8.43
C SER A 160 3.93 -9.52 7.63
N GLU A 161 4.39 -9.99 6.48
CA GLU A 161 5.33 -9.27 5.63
C GLU A 161 4.70 -7.98 5.08
N GLU A 162 3.45 -8.04 4.64
CA GLU A 162 2.71 -6.88 4.15
C GLU A 162 2.57 -5.81 5.24
N GLN A 163 2.15 -6.21 6.44
CA GLN A 163 2.02 -5.29 7.58
C GLN A 163 3.36 -4.71 8.03
N PHE A 164 4.42 -5.52 8.00
CA PHE A 164 5.79 -5.06 8.26
C PHE A 164 6.22 -4.00 7.24
N ARG A 165 5.96 -4.23 5.96
CA ARG A 165 6.28 -3.29 4.88
C ARG A 165 5.50 -1.98 5.05
N GLN A 166 4.20 -2.04 5.33
CA GLN A 166 3.40 -0.84 5.57
C GLN A 166 3.91 -0.05 6.78
N LYS A 167 4.28 -0.75 7.87
CA LYS A 167 4.90 -0.11 9.04
C LYS A 167 6.21 0.58 8.66
N TYR A 168 7.08 -0.09 7.89
CA TYR A 168 8.32 0.51 7.39
C TYR A 168 8.07 1.81 6.63
N PHE A 169 7.06 1.88 5.75
CA PHE A 169 6.76 3.11 5.00
C PHE A 169 6.18 4.25 5.84
N CYS A 170 5.66 3.96 7.04
CA CYS A 170 5.29 4.98 8.02
C CYS A 170 6.47 5.48 8.84
N GLU A 171 7.54 4.68 8.97
CA GLU A 171 8.70 4.97 9.82
C GLU A 171 9.93 5.43 9.02
N VAL A 172 9.94 5.21 7.70
CA VAL A 172 11.07 5.55 6.84
C VAL A 172 11.32 7.06 6.85
N PRO A 173 12.57 7.52 7.04
CA PRO A 173 12.88 8.94 7.03
C PRO A 173 12.49 9.61 5.71
N LEU A 174 11.99 10.85 5.80
CA LEU A 174 11.62 11.64 4.63
C LEU A 174 12.78 11.77 3.62
N LYS A 175 14.02 11.94 4.11
CA LYS A 175 15.21 11.99 3.26
C LYS A 175 15.39 10.74 2.38
N THR A 176 15.00 9.57 2.88
CA THR A 176 15.05 8.33 2.10
C THR A 176 14.01 8.37 0.99
N ILE A 177 12.79 8.83 1.29
CA ILE A 177 11.72 9.01 0.30
C ILE A 177 12.17 10.00 -0.79
N GLU A 178 12.75 11.14 -0.41
CA GLU A 178 13.28 12.15 -1.33
C GLU A 178 14.40 11.58 -2.23
N ALA A 179 15.31 10.80 -1.66
CA ALA A 179 16.38 10.15 -2.44
C ALA A 179 15.82 9.18 -3.48
N ILE A 180 14.81 8.37 -3.13
CA ILE A 180 14.15 7.47 -4.08
C ILE A 180 13.36 8.25 -5.15
N ALA A 181 12.73 9.37 -4.78
CA ALA A 181 12.07 10.25 -5.75
C ALA A 181 13.06 10.81 -6.76
N ALA A 182 14.23 11.29 -6.31
CA ALA A 182 15.29 11.78 -7.19
C ALA A 182 15.83 10.70 -8.12
N GLN A 183 16.04 9.46 -7.63
CA GLN A 183 16.44 8.33 -8.47
C GLN A 183 15.41 8.00 -9.55
N THR A 184 14.12 8.10 -9.23
CA THR A 184 13.04 7.84 -10.19
C THR A 184 13.12 8.80 -11.39
N ILE A 185 13.47 10.08 -11.14
CA ILE A 185 13.68 11.07 -12.20
C ILE A 185 14.86 10.68 -13.09
N LEU A 186 15.99 10.30 -12.48
CA LEU A 186 17.21 9.95 -13.20
C LEU A 186 17.03 8.71 -14.10
N GLU A 187 16.37 7.68 -13.59
CA GLU A 187 16.05 6.46 -14.35
C GLU A 187 15.22 6.77 -15.60
N ASP A 188 14.20 7.63 -15.47
CA ASP A 188 13.32 7.98 -16.59
C ASP A 188 14.07 8.85 -17.64
N THR A 189 15.02 9.71 -17.22
CA THR A 189 15.87 10.48 -18.16
C THR A 189 16.85 9.62 -18.95
N ASN A 190 17.44 8.60 -18.33
CA ASN A 190 18.39 7.69 -19.01
C ASN A 190 17.71 6.73 -19.99
N THR A 191 16.43 6.42 -19.78
CA THR A 191 15.65 5.56 -20.68
C THR A 191 15.12 6.32 -21.92
N SER A 192 15.26 7.65 -21.93
CA SER A 192 14.73 8.54 -22.97
C SER A 192 15.76 8.97 -24.01
N ILE A 193 16.96 8.37 -24.04
CA ILE A 193 17.94 8.60 -25.11
C ILE A 193 17.67 7.59 -26.24
N PRO A 194 17.06 8.00 -27.37
CA PRO A 194 17.06 7.16 -28.56
C PRO A 194 18.48 7.14 -29.12
N PHE A 195 18.98 5.96 -29.46
CA PHE A 195 20.11 5.83 -30.39
C PHE A 195 19.70 6.33 -31.78
#